data_AF-A0A4Q9BDJ1-F1
#
_entry.id   AF-A0A4Q9BDJ1-F1
#
_cell.length_a   1.000
_cell.length_b   1.000
_cell.length_c   1.000
_cell.angle_alpha   90.00
_cell.angle_beta   90.00
_cell.angle_gamma   90.00
#
_symmetry.space_group_name_H-M   'P 1'
#
loop_
_entity.id
_entity.type
_entity.pdbx_description
1 polymer ?
#
loop_
_entity_poly.entity_id
_entity_poly.type
_entity_poly.pdbx_seq_one_letter_code
_entity_poly.pdbx_strand_id
1 'polypeptide(L)' 'MGKKEILSLAAAVGFILIWIIDLNSPTPAEVKGQFWGEIFYHYGWLMYGVGCLFYYQFAKNDRIKKEKDGNK' A
#
# COMPACT_ATOMS: atom_id res chain seq x y z
N MET A 1 1.31 -17.68 -7.18
CA MET A 1 1.80 -16.48 -6.45
C MET A 1 2.82 -16.94 -5.42
N GLY A 2 4.01 -16.35 -5.40
CA GLY A 2 5.00 -16.61 -4.35
C GLY A 2 4.58 -16.02 -3.00
N LYS A 3 5.24 -16.44 -1.91
CA LYS A 3 4.98 -15.94 -0.55
C LYS A 3 5.07 -14.41 -0.46
N LYS A 4 6.01 -13.80 -1.19
CA LYS A 4 6.19 -12.34 -1.27
C LYS A 4 4.98 -11.64 -1.89
N GLU A 5 4.42 -12.20 -2.96
CA GLU A 5 3.23 -11.68 -3.64
C GLU A 5 2.03 -11.69 -2.67
N ILE A 6 1.77 -12.82 -2.00
CA ILE A 6 0.66 -12.95 -1.03
C ILE A 6 0.82 -11.97 0.13
N LEU A 7 2.01 -11.90 0.73
CA LEU A 7 2.28 -11.00 1.85
C LEU A 7 2.06 -9.54 1.47
N SER A 8 2.57 -9.13 0.31
CA SER A 8 2.41 -7.75 -0.17
C SER A 8 0.96 -7.39 -0.51
N LEU A 9 0.20 -8.34 -1.07
CA LEU A 9 -1.21 -8.12 -1.36
C LEU A 9 -2.04 -8.02 -0.08
N ALA A 10 -1.80 -8.90 0.89
CA ALA A 10 -2.46 -8.85 2.19
C ALA A 10 -2.15 -7.56 2.95
N ALA A 11 -0.88 -7.13 2.95
CA ALA A 11 -0.46 -5.86 3.56
C ALA A 11 -1.13 -4.67 2.86
N ALA A 12 -1.19 -4.65 1.52
CA ALA A 12 -1.87 -3.60 0.77
C ALA A 12 -3.34 -3.46 1.18
N VAL A 13 -4.07 -4.58 1.24
CA VAL A 13 -5.47 -4.60 1.67
C VAL A 13 -5.60 -4.10 3.11
N GLY A 14 -4.72 -4.56 4.02
CA GLY A 14 -4.72 -4.12 5.41
C GLY A 14 -4.53 -2.60 5.55
N PHE A 15 -3.56 -2.02 4.85
CA PHE A 15 -3.32 -0.58 4.88
C PHE A 15 -4.46 0.23 4.24
N ILE A 16 -5.11 -0.28 3.20
CA ILE A 16 -6.29 0.36 2.61
C ILE A 16 -7.47 0.36 3.61
N LEU A 17 -7.67 -0.72 4.34
CA LEU A 17 -8.71 -0.78 5.39
C LEU A 17 -8.42 0.21 6.52
N ILE A 18 -7.17 0.29 6.97
CA ILE A 18 -6.74 1.27 7.98
C ILE A 18 -6.98 2.69 7.46
N TRP A 19 -6.63 2.96 6.20
CA TRP A 19 -6.87 4.26 5.58
C TRP A 19 -8.35 4.66 5.57
N ILE A 20 -9.25 3.73 5.24
CA ILE A 20 -10.69 3.99 5.25
C ILE A 20 -11.19 4.32 6.67
N ILE A 21 -10.69 3.61 7.68
CA ILE A 21 -11.05 3.89 9.09
C ILE A 21 -10.51 5.27 9.49
N ASP A 22 -9.27 5.57 9.13
CA ASP A 22 -8.58 6.81 9.45
C ASP A 22 -9.23 8.03 8.77
N LEU A 23 -9.69 7.89 7.52
CA LEU A 23 -10.47 8.91 6.81
C LEU A 23 -11.77 9.30 7.51
N ASN A 24 -12.37 8.36 8.26
CA ASN A 24 -13.59 8.61 9.03
C ASN A 24 -13.30 9.12 10.45
N SER A 25 -12.02 9.16 10.85
CA SER A 25 -11.62 9.67 12.16
C SER A 25 -11.55 11.20 12.17
N PRO A 26 -11.81 11.85 13.33
CA PRO A 26 -11.69 13.29 13.43
C PRO A 26 -10.23 13.72 13.32
N THR A 27 -9.97 14.75 12.53
CA THR A 27 -8.65 15.37 12.41
C THR A 27 -8.22 16.01 13.75
N PRO A 28 -6.99 15.74 14.24
CA PRO A 28 -6.48 16.35 15.47
C PRO A 28 -6.44 17.87 15.41
N ALA A 29 -6.69 18.53 16.54
CA ALA A 29 -6.74 20.00 16.61
C ALA A 29 -5.42 20.69 16.17
N GLU A 30 -4.30 19.99 16.29
CA GLU A 30 -2.95 20.46 15.95
C GLU A 30 -2.74 20.64 14.44
N VAL A 31 -3.39 19.83 13.62
CA VAL A 31 -3.28 19.84 12.15
C VAL A 31 -4.54 20.39 11.47
N LYS A 32 -5.60 20.62 12.24
CA LYS A 32 -6.88 21.12 11.75
C LYS A 32 -6.74 22.54 11.17
N GLY A 33 -7.20 22.72 9.94
CA GLY A 33 -7.07 23.96 9.16
C GLY A 33 -5.75 24.08 8.38
N GLN A 34 -4.81 23.14 8.55
CA GLN A 34 -3.58 23.09 7.76
C GLN A 34 -3.77 22.13 6.58
N PHE A 35 -4.13 22.66 5.41
CA PHE A 35 -4.44 21.87 4.22
C PHE A 35 -3.46 20.69 3.96
N TRP A 36 -2.15 20.96 3.95
CA TRP A 36 -1.15 19.91 3.76
C TRP A 36 -1.03 18.97 4.96
N GLY A 37 -1.17 19.47 6.19
CA GLY A 37 -1.12 18.68 7.41
C GLY A 37 -2.26 17.66 7.48
N GLU A 38 -3.48 18.08 7.14
CA GLU A 38 -4.66 17.20 7.08
C GLU A 38 -4.52 16.13 6.00
N ILE A 39 -4.03 16.52 4.82
CA ILE A 39 -3.76 15.57 3.72
C ILE A 39 -2.71 14.54 4.17
N PHE A 40 -1.56 14.95 4.70
CA PHE A 40 -0.53 13.98 5.07
C PHE A 40 -0.95 13.08 6.23
N TYR A 41 -1.74 13.60 7.17
CA TYR A 41 -2.26 12.83 8.30
C TYR A 41 -3.10 11.64 7.81
N HIS A 42 -4.09 11.89 6.95
CA HIS A 42 -4.98 10.84 6.49
C HIS A 42 -4.40 9.96 5.38
N TYR A 43 -3.55 10.49 4.51
CA TYR A 43 -3.11 9.77 3.30
C TYR A 43 -1.86 8.90 3.51
N GLY A 44 -1.22 8.94 4.68
CA GLY A 44 -0.06 8.09 4.99
C GLY A 44 -0.37 6.60 4.78
N TRP A 45 -1.49 6.13 5.32
CA TRP A 45 -1.92 4.72 5.19
C TRP A 45 -2.22 4.32 3.74
N LEU A 46 -2.80 5.22 2.95
CA LEU A 46 -3.00 4.98 1.52
C LEU A 46 -1.67 4.77 0.81
N MET A 47 -0.67 5.61 1.08
CA MET A 47 0.64 5.53 0.44
C MET A 47 1.36 4.21 0.77
N TYR A 48 1.24 3.72 2.02
CA TYR A 48 1.73 2.40 2.38
C TYR A 48 1.03 1.28 1.60
N GLY A 49 -0.30 1.35 1.47
CA GLY A 49 -1.08 0.40 0.67
C GLY A 49 -0.64 0.38 -0.80
N VAL A 50 -0.48 1.55 -1.42
CA VAL A 50 0.00 1.70 -2.80
C VAL A 50 1.43 1.16 -2.96
N GLY A 51 2.32 1.43 -2.01
CA GLY A 51 3.69 0.88 -2.01
C GLY A 51 3.70 -0.65 -1.98
N CYS A 52 2.84 -1.26 -1.18
CA CYS A 52 2.67 -2.71 -1.16
C CYS A 52 2.15 -3.27 -2.50
N LEU A 53 1.23 -2.56 -3.18
CA LEU A 53 0.75 -2.95 -4.52
C LEU A 53 1.84 -2.85 -5.58
N PHE A 54 2.69 -1.82 -5.54
CA PHE A 54 3.84 -1.74 -6.43
C PHE A 54 4.83 -2.87 -6.19
N TYR A 55 5.12 -3.19 -4.93
CA TYR A 55 5.98 -4.33 -4.62
C TYR A 55 5.37 -5.68 -5.03
N TYR A 56 4.05 -5.86 -4.87
CA TYR A 56 3.33 -7.02 -5.41
C TYR A 56 3.53 -7.16 -6.92
N GLN A 57 3.32 -6.06 -7.65
CA GLN A 57 3.47 -6.03 -9.11
C GLN A 57 4.92 -6.31 -9.54
N PHE A 58 5.90 -5.77 -8.81
CA PHE A 58 7.32 -6.07 -9.00
C PHE A 58 7.63 -7.55 -8.77
N ALA A 59 7.20 -8.12 -7.64
CA ALA A 59 7.45 -9.52 -7.29
C ALA A 59 6.81 -10.49 -8.30
N LYS A 60 5.59 -10.18 -8.76
CA LYS A 60 4.90 -10.93 -9.82
C LYS A 60 5.70 -10.90 -11.13
N ASN A 61 6.19 -9.73 -11.53
CA ASN A 61 6.96 -9.57 -12.76
C ASN A 61 8.32 -10.30 -12.70
N ASP A 62 9.02 -10.23 -11.56
CA ASP A 62 10.27 -10.95 -11.33
C ASP A 62 10.08 -12.47 -11.43
N ARG A 63 9.01 -13.01 -10.82
CA ARG A 63 8.66 -14.43 -10.95
C ARG A 63 8.39 -14.83 -12.40
N ILE A 64 7.55 -14.08 -13.12
CA ILE A 64 7.21 -14.36 -14.52
C ILE A 64 8.47 -14.32 -15.41
N LYS A 65 9.39 -13.38 -15.16
CA LYS A 65 10.66 -13.31 -15.90
C LYS A 65 11.50 -14.56 -15.68
N LYS A 66 11.65 -15.00 -14.42
CA LYS A 66 12.39 -16.23 -14.09
C LYS A 66 11.76 -17.49 -14.67
N GLU A 67 10.43 -17.58 -14.67
CA GLU A 67 9.69 -18.68 -15.30
C GLU A 67 9.92 -18.72 -16.82
N LYS A 68 10.05 -17.56 -17.49
CA LYS A 68 10.37 -17.49 -18.93
C LYS A 68 11.82 -17.84 -19.25
N ASP A 69 12.76 -17.40 -18.43
CA ASP A 69 14.18 -17.62 -18.65
C ASP A 69 14.61 -19.07 -18.33
N GLY A 70 13.95 -19.73 -17.37
CA GLY A 70 14.20 -21.14 -17.04
C GLY A 70 13.52 -22.17 -17.95
N ASN A 71 12.68 -21.72 -18.89
CA ASN A 71 11.97 -22.56 -19.86
C ASN A 71 12.55 -22.41 -21.29
N LYS A 72 13.75 -21.81 -21.40
CA LYS A 72 14.60 -21.74 -22.58
C LYS A 72 15.81 -22.65 -22.39
#